data_AF-A0A914VSA6-F1
#
_entry.id   AF-A0A914VSA6-F1
#
_cell.length_a   1.000
_cell.length_b   1.000
_cell.length_c   1.000
_cell.angle_alpha   90.00
_cell.angle_beta   90.00
_cell.angle_gamma   90.00
#
_symmetry.space_group_name_H-M   'P 1'
#
loop_
_entity.id
_entity.type
_entity.pdbx_description
1 polymer ?
#
loop_
_entity_poly.entity_id
_entity_poly.type
_entity_poly.pdbx_seq_one_letter_code
_entity_poly.pdbx_strand_id
1 'polypeptide(L)'
;MTAMHEDLVDAVRSPVILIYMFIVLPITLAVAPLGDTVELDFHAYRLQHFDLQGTQYGSRGWRVMYEAAALDSKTLLRRCLVTLWRDLVNRDLSQTFDKTLGAALIIIPADLDALSGQDRQLFLEFERQLVSQAYDVAVYVAPSTPQLRETLVSLQTAQRHEQSSAFSALLHAVTANSFQITSDFQGSSVKLEQPLFNVVGKLSAFERSSDVSTIAIVAHYDSFGAAPALSFGADSNGSGVAALLELMRILHRFYQTAKTRAKYNLVFLLSSGGKLNYQGSRQWIEEFLEATQNI
;
A
#
# COMPACT_ATOMS: atom_id res chain seq x y z
N MET A 1 41.97 22.86 -22.55
CA MET A 1 40.59 23.36 -22.32
C MET A 1 40.12 24.34 -23.40
N THR A 2 41.03 25.02 -24.12
CA THR A 2 40.72 25.98 -25.20
C THR A 2 40.45 25.32 -26.56
N ALA A 3 41.22 24.31 -26.97
CA ALA A 3 41.05 23.65 -28.27
C ALA A 3 39.69 22.94 -28.45
N MET A 4 39.20 22.26 -27.41
CA MET A 4 37.92 21.53 -27.45
C MET A 4 36.69 22.46 -27.52
N HIS A 5 36.85 23.73 -27.16
CA HIS A 5 35.79 24.74 -27.24
C HIS A 5 35.73 25.38 -28.63
N GLU A 6 36.87 25.57 -29.28
CA GLU A 6 36.94 26.07 -30.67
C GLU A 6 36.40 25.02 -31.65
N ASP A 7 36.74 23.74 -31.48
CA ASP A 7 36.21 22.64 -32.32
C ASP A 7 34.67 22.50 -32.21
N LEU A 8 34.10 22.75 -31.02
CA LEU A 8 32.66 22.73 -30.81
C LEU A 8 31.96 23.92 -31.48
N VAL A 9 32.58 25.10 -31.43
CA VAL A 9 32.06 26.33 -32.05
C VAL A 9 32.12 26.24 -33.57
N ASP A 10 33.19 25.68 -34.13
CA ASP A 10 33.32 25.46 -35.58
C ASP A 10 32.40 24.32 -36.08
N ALA A 11 32.16 23.28 -35.27
CA ALA A 11 31.13 22.29 -35.56
C ALA A 11 29.72 22.91 -35.60
N VAL A 12 29.36 23.79 -34.66
CA VAL A 12 28.06 24.48 -34.67
C VAL A 12 27.93 25.48 -35.83
N ARG A 13 29.04 26.05 -36.31
CA ARG A 13 29.07 26.92 -37.51
C ARG A 13 28.98 26.16 -38.83
N SER A 14 29.12 24.84 -38.83
CA SER A 14 28.97 24.03 -40.04
C SER A 14 27.54 24.14 -40.56
N PRO A 15 27.34 24.54 -41.83
CA PRO A 15 26.01 24.63 -42.43
C PRO A 15 25.29 23.27 -42.42
N VAL A 16 26.05 22.17 -42.40
CA VAL A 16 25.52 20.79 -42.35
C VAL A 16 24.85 20.49 -41.00
N ILE A 17 25.42 20.95 -39.89
CA ILE A 17 24.86 20.74 -38.55
C ILE A 17 23.61 21.61 -38.36
N LEU A 18 23.61 22.84 -38.88
CA LEU A 18 22.42 23.71 -38.87
C LEU A 18 21.29 23.12 -39.72
N ILE A 19 21.58 22.61 -40.93
CA ILE A 19 20.60 21.90 -41.76
C ILE A 19 20.07 20.66 -41.03
N TYR A 20 20.93 19.91 -40.36
CA TYR A 20 20.51 18.73 -39.60
C TYR A 20 19.59 19.11 -38.43
N MET A 21 19.92 20.15 -37.65
CA MET A 21 19.13 20.62 -36.51
C MET A 21 17.80 21.28 -36.90
N PHE A 22 17.78 22.09 -37.96
CA PHE A 22 16.61 22.90 -38.33
C PHE A 22 15.71 22.26 -39.39
N ILE A 23 16.21 21.29 -40.17
CA ILE A 23 15.45 20.67 -41.26
C ILE A 23 15.27 19.18 -40.96
N VAL A 24 16.36 18.44 -40.74
CA VAL A 24 16.27 16.97 -40.61
C VAL A 24 15.61 16.57 -39.28
N LEU A 25 16.04 17.14 -38.15
CA LEU A 25 15.49 16.84 -36.83
C LEU A 25 13.97 17.05 -36.72
N PRO A 26 13.39 18.21 -37.11
CA PRO A 26 11.94 18.39 -37.05
C PRO A 26 11.18 17.50 -38.03
N ILE A 27 11.74 17.20 -39.22
CA ILE A 27 11.13 16.25 -40.15
C ILE A 27 11.15 14.84 -39.56
N THR A 28 12.24 14.42 -38.90
CA THR A 28 12.31 13.12 -38.24
C THR A 28 11.39 13.01 -37.04
N LEU A 29 11.18 14.09 -36.27
CA LEU A 29 10.15 14.11 -35.21
C LEU A 29 8.72 14.11 -35.77
N ALA A 30 8.48 14.74 -36.91
CA ALA A 30 7.16 14.78 -37.55
C ALA A 30 6.79 13.48 -38.27
N VAL A 31 7.79 12.71 -38.73
CA VAL A 31 7.62 11.44 -39.46
C VAL A 31 7.84 10.22 -38.56
N ALA A 32 8.38 10.40 -37.35
CA ALA A 32 8.40 9.34 -36.36
C ALA A 32 6.96 8.86 -36.16
N PRO A 33 6.68 7.54 -36.28
CA PRO A 33 5.37 7.04 -35.94
C PRO A 33 5.11 7.48 -34.51
N LEU A 34 4.03 8.26 -34.31
CA LEU A 34 3.42 8.42 -32.99
C LEU A 34 3.16 6.99 -32.54
N GLY A 35 4.05 6.45 -31.71
CA GLY A 35 3.91 5.08 -31.23
C GLY A 35 2.52 4.96 -30.62
N ASP A 36 1.82 3.86 -30.89
CA ASP A 36 0.53 3.60 -30.26
C ASP A 36 0.70 3.75 -28.75
N THR A 37 0.09 4.78 -28.19
CA THR A 37 0.08 5.00 -26.74
C THR A 37 -0.82 3.93 -26.16
N VAL A 38 -0.21 2.84 -25.68
CA VAL A 38 -0.94 1.78 -24.99
C VAL A 38 -1.23 2.25 -23.57
N GLU A 39 -2.48 2.63 -23.33
CA GLU A 39 -2.98 2.94 -21.99
C GLU A 39 -3.29 1.62 -21.26
N LEU A 40 -2.75 1.48 -20.05
CA LEU A 40 -2.86 0.26 -19.23
C LEU A 40 -3.47 0.62 -17.88
N ASP A 41 -4.72 0.21 -17.69
CA ASP A 41 -5.42 0.41 -16.43
C ASP A 41 -5.18 -0.78 -15.49
N PHE A 42 -4.77 -0.48 -14.25
CA PHE A 42 -4.65 -1.47 -13.20
C PHE A 42 -4.97 -0.87 -11.83
N HIS A 43 -5.39 -1.73 -10.91
CA HIS A 43 -5.68 -1.31 -9.54
C HIS A 43 -4.42 -1.34 -8.68
N ALA A 44 -4.12 -0.22 -8.06
CA ALA A 44 -3.08 -0.07 -7.06
C ALA A 44 -3.65 0.52 -5.77
N TYR A 45 -3.14 0.07 -4.64
CA TYR A 45 -3.58 0.46 -3.31
C TYR A 45 -2.49 1.29 -2.65
N ARG A 46 -2.84 2.50 -2.19
CA ARG A 46 -1.89 3.32 -1.45
C ARG A 46 -1.59 2.65 -0.11
N LEU A 47 -0.32 2.70 0.29
CA LEU A 47 0.09 2.36 1.65
C LEU A 47 -0.70 3.22 2.65
N GLN A 48 -1.23 2.59 3.70
CA GLN A 48 -1.91 3.33 4.77
C GLN A 48 -0.93 4.26 5.49
N HIS A 49 -1.45 5.29 6.15
CA HIS A 49 -0.66 6.11 7.07
C HIS A 49 -1.45 6.33 8.36
N PHE A 50 -0.73 6.49 9.45
CA PHE A 50 -1.29 6.81 10.75
C PHE A 50 -0.23 7.47 11.63
N ASP A 51 -0.68 8.22 12.62
CA ASP A 51 0.18 8.89 13.57
C ASP A 51 -0.06 8.28 14.96
N LEU A 52 1.00 7.76 15.60
CA LEU A 52 0.94 7.15 16.92
C LEU A 52 1.85 7.92 17.87
N GLN A 53 1.25 8.55 18.89
CA GLN A 53 1.96 9.39 19.88
C GLN A 53 2.85 10.48 19.25
N GLY A 54 2.44 11.03 18.10
CA GLY A 54 3.19 12.06 17.37
C GLY A 54 4.24 11.51 16.39
N THR A 55 4.51 10.20 16.40
CA THR A 55 5.35 9.55 15.39
C THR A 55 4.50 9.16 14.19
N GLN A 56 4.96 9.51 12.99
CA GLN A 56 4.27 9.22 11.74
C GLN A 56 4.67 7.86 11.20
N TYR A 57 3.74 7.19 10.53
CA TYR A 57 3.95 5.89 9.88
C TYR A 57 3.27 5.84 8.52
N GLY A 58 3.83 5.06 7.60
CA GLY A 58 3.27 4.80 6.28
C GLY A 58 3.51 5.94 5.27
N SER A 59 2.71 5.96 4.19
CA SER A 59 2.89 6.90 3.07
C SER A 59 1.90 8.08 3.13
N ARG A 60 2.43 9.31 3.14
CA ARG A 60 1.63 10.54 3.10
C ARG A 60 1.42 11.09 1.69
N GLY A 61 2.33 10.79 0.76
CA GLY A 61 2.19 11.17 -0.64
C GLY A 61 1.03 10.42 -1.31
N TRP A 62 0.29 11.09 -2.20
CA TRP A 62 -0.85 10.49 -2.91
C TRP A 62 -0.83 10.71 -4.41
N ARG A 63 -0.13 11.74 -4.90
CA ARG A 63 -0.12 12.07 -6.32
C ARG A 63 0.98 11.29 -7.04
N VAL A 64 0.59 10.56 -8.09
CA VAL A 64 1.53 9.90 -9.00
C VAL A 64 1.34 10.51 -10.39
N MET A 65 2.39 11.12 -10.92
CA MET A 65 2.45 11.62 -12.30
C MET A 65 3.93 11.69 -12.71
N TYR A 66 4.52 10.51 -12.89
CA TYR A 66 5.97 10.38 -13.09
C TYR A 66 6.29 9.30 -14.11
N GLU A 67 7.43 9.46 -14.78
CA GLU A 67 8.01 8.42 -15.63
C GLU A 67 8.43 7.22 -14.78
N ALA A 68 8.10 6.01 -15.23
CA ALA A 68 8.45 4.78 -14.55
C ALA A 68 9.95 4.48 -14.65
N ALA A 69 10.53 3.97 -13.58
CA ALA A 69 11.90 3.54 -13.50
C ALA A 69 12.01 2.24 -12.72
N ALA A 70 12.86 1.31 -13.17
CA ALA A 70 13.23 0.17 -12.36
C ALA A 70 14.24 0.55 -11.25
N LEU A 71 14.38 -0.36 -10.29
CA LEU A 71 15.13 -0.19 -9.04
C LEU A 71 16.61 0.16 -9.24
N ASP A 72 17.27 -0.41 -10.24
CA ASP A 72 18.71 -0.24 -10.46
C ASP A 72 19.05 0.90 -11.44
N SER A 73 18.14 1.87 -11.59
CA SER A 73 18.37 3.04 -12.44
C SER A 73 19.37 4.03 -11.83
N LYS A 74 20.16 4.71 -12.66
CA LYS A 74 21.20 5.66 -12.21
C LYS A 74 20.63 6.87 -11.46
N THR A 75 19.37 7.24 -11.72
CA THR A 75 18.72 8.39 -11.09
C THR A 75 17.23 8.14 -10.99
N LEU A 76 16.72 8.17 -9.76
CA LEU A 76 15.30 8.02 -9.43
C LEU A 76 14.62 9.37 -9.14
N LEU A 77 15.34 10.48 -9.33
CA LEU A 77 14.85 11.83 -9.07
C LEU A 77 13.57 12.11 -9.86
N ARG A 78 12.45 12.34 -9.16
CA ARG A 78 11.12 12.61 -9.74
C ARG A 78 10.63 11.53 -10.72
N ARG A 79 11.01 10.27 -10.48
CA ARG A 79 10.50 9.10 -11.22
C ARG A 79 9.61 8.24 -10.33
N CYS A 80 8.79 7.39 -10.95
CA CYS A 80 8.01 6.37 -10.26
C CYS A 80 8.82 5.06 -10.27
N LEU A 81 9.32 4.65 -9.10
CA LEU A 81 10.01 3.39 -8.95
C LEU A 81 9.02 2.24 -9.09
N VAL A 82 9.19 1.37 -10.08
CA VAL A 82 8.40 0.15 -10.27
C VAL A 82 9.27 -1.06 -9.97
N THR A 83 8.90 -1.85 -8.97
CA THR A 83 9.73 -2.96 -8.50
C THR A 83 8.90 -4.09 -7.91
N LEU A 84 9.47 -5.31 -7.87
CA LEU A 84 8.89 -6.42 -7.12
C LEU A 84 9.19 -6.25 -5.63
N TRP A 85 8.29 -6.73 -4.77
CA TRP A 85 8.51 -6.77 -3.32
C TRP A 85 9.78 -7.55 -2.94
N ARG A 86 10.11 -8.62 -3.68
CA ARG A 86 11.29 -9.47 -3.40
C ARG A 86 12.60 -8.70 -3.52
N ASP A 87 12.67 -7.76 -4.45
CA ASP A 87 13.88 -6.97 -4.69
C ASP A 87 14.13 -5.94 -3.57
N LEU A 88 13.12 -5.71 -2.72
CA LEU A 88 13.15 -4.77 -1.61
C LEU A 88 13.41 -5.43 -0.24
N VAL A 89 13.20 -6.74 -0.07
CA VAL A 89 13.29 -7.45 1.23
C VAL A 89 14.62 -7.22 1.96
N ASN A 90 15.71 -7.10 1.21
CA ASN A 90 17.07 -6.95 1.76
C ASN A 90 17.61 -5.52 1.66
N ARG A 91 16.75 -4.53 1.36
CA ARG A 91 17.15 -3.13 1.17
C ARG A 91 16.61 -2.26 2.29
N ASP A 92 17.30 -1.16 2.57
CA ASP A 92 16.77 -0.13 3.45
C ASP A 92 15.69 0.67 2.70
N LEU A 93 14.43 0.44 3.08
CA LEU A 93 13.28 1.10 2.47
C LEU A 93 13.30 2.61 2.66
N SER A 94 13.83 3.10 3.78
CA SER A 94 13.91 4.55 4.06
C SER A 94 14.87 5.27 3.11
N GLN A 95 15.97 4.61 2.75
CA GLN A 95 16.93 5.11 1.76
C GLN A 95 16.42 4.92 0.33
N THR A 96 15.73 3.81 0.07
CA THR A 96 15.17 3.51 -1.26
C THR A 96 14.05 4.48 -1.62
N PHE A 97 13.22 4.87 -0.64
CA PHE A 97 12.11 5.81 -0.79
C PHE A 97 12.46 7.18 -0.20
N ASP A 98 13.65 7.67 -0.51
CA ASP A 98 14.08 9.00 -0.12
C ASP A 98 13.23 10.12 -0.76
N LYS A 99 13.47 11.36 -0.34
CA LYS A 99 12.72 12.53 -0.83
C LYS A 99 12.96 12.86 -2.31
N THR A 100 13.95 12.25 -2.95
CA THR A 100 14.24 12.52 -4.36
C THR A 100 13.31 11.73 -5.27
N LEU A 101 12.85 10.57 -4.79
CA LEU A 101 11.90 9.72 -5.50
C LEU A 101 10.53 10.40 -5.66
N GLY A 102 9.93 10.29 -6.85
CA GLY A 102 8.61 10.87 -7.11
C GLY A 102 7.47 10.04 -6.52
N ALA A 103 7.51 8.73 -6.78
CA ALA A 103 6.55 7.74 -6.28
C ALA A 103 7.18 6.34 -6.29
N ALA A 104 6.58 5.38 -5.57
CA ALA A 104 6.93 3.97 -5.63
C ALA A 104 5.69 3.12 -5.91
N LEU A 105 5.81 2.16 -6.82
CA LEU A 105 4.85 1.12 -7.12
C LEU A 105 5.50 -0.24 -6.86
N ILE A 106 5.02 -0.91 -5.82
CA ILE A 106 5.53 -2.20 -5.37
C ILE A 106 4.57 -3.27 -5.87
N ILE A 107 5.10 -4.20 -6.66
CA ILE A 107 4.33 -5.32 -7.20
C ILE A 107 4.42 -6.47 -6.20
N ILE A 108 3.27 -6.92 -5.71
CA ILE A 108 3.12 -8.04 -4.78
C ILE A 108 2.51 -9.26 -5.49
N PRO A 109 2.59 -10.48 -4.92
CA PRO A 109 1.94 -11.66 -5.48
C PRO A 109 0.42 -11.42 -5.62
N ALA A 110 -0.18 -11.99 -6.66
CA ALA A 110 -1.64 -11.90 -6.87
C ALA A 110 -2.41 -12.66 -5.78
N ASP A 111 -1.84 -13.78 -5.33
CA ASP A 111 -2.37 -14.60 -4.24
C ASP A 111 -1.28 -14.71 -3.16
N LEU A 112 -1.57 -14.15 -1.99
CA LEU A 112 -0.69 -14.17 -0.83
C LEU A 112 -0.76 -15.50 -0.07
N ASP A 113 -1.87 -16.24 -0.18
CA ASP A 113 -2.08 -17.53 0.48
C ASP A 113 -1.35 -18.66 -0.27
N ALA A 114 -1.16 -18.49 -1.59
CA ALA A 114 -0.37 -19.41 -2.41
C ALA A 114 1.16 -19.33 -2.20
N LEU A 115 1.64 -18.42 -1.34
CA LEU A 115 3.07 -18.30 -1.03
C LEU A 115 3.59 -19.52 -0.27
N SER A 116 4.82 -19.93 -0.58
CA SER A 116 5.53 -20.94 0.20
C SER A 116 5.75 -20.47 1.64
N GLY A 117 5.90 -21.40 2.60
CA GLY A 117 6.07 -21.03 4.02
C GLY A 117 7.24 -20.07 4.29
N GLN A 118 8.36 -20.24 3.58
CA GLN A 118 9.51 -19.35 3.68
C GLN A 118 9.22 -17.97 3.06
N ASP A 119 8.60 -17.94 1.88
CA ASP A 119 8.25 -16.68 1.22
C ASP A 119 7.20 -15.89 1.99
N ARG A 120 6.26 -16.58 2.63
CA ARG A 120 5.25 -15.97 3.51
C ARG A 120 5.94 -15.26 4.68
N GLN A 121 6.95 -15.87 5.29
CA GLN A 121 7.72 -15.23 6.37
C GLN A 121 8.46 -13.98 5.89
N LEU A 122 9.17 -14.09 4.76
CA LEU A 122 9.87 -12.94 4.17
C LEU A 122 8.91 -11.81 3.80
N PHE A 123 7.73 -12.14 3.28
CA PHE A 123 6.72 -11.15 2.95
C PHE A 123 6.16 -10.46 4.20
N LEU A 124 5.89 -11.20 5.28
CA LEU A 124 5.43 -10.64 6.56
C LEU A 124 6.48 -9.71 7.19
N GLU A 125 7.76 -10.06 7.10
CA GLU A 125 8.86 -9.20 7.56
C GLU A 125 8.94 -7.92 6.73
N PHE A 126 8.86 -8.04 5.40
CA PHE A 126 8.81 -6.91 4.49
C PHE A 126 7.61 -6.00 4.75
N GLU A 127 6.41 -6.56 4.92
CA GLU A 127 5.19 -5.81 5.24
C GLU A 127 5.35 -5.05 6.56
N ARG A 128 5.90 -5.70 7.59
CA ARG A 128 6.17 -5.08 8.88
C ARG A 128 7.14 -3.91 8.73
N GLN A 129 8.21 -4.07 7.97
CA GLN A 129 9.15 -2.98 7.71
C GLN A 129 8.46 -1.82 6.99
N LEU A 130 7.69 -2.12 5.95
CA LEU A 130 6.95 -1.14 5.15
C LEU A 130 5.98 -0.30 6.01
N VAL A 131 5.29 -0.90 6.98
CA VAL A 131 4.35 -0.15 7.84
C VAL A 131 5.05 0.57 9.00
N SER A 132 6.21 0.09 9.43
CA SER A 132 6.95 0.62 10.58
C SER A 132 7.71 1.93 10.33
N GLN A 133 7.79 2.38 9.08
CA GLN A 133 8.53 3.58 8.70
C GLN A 133 7.61 4.64 8.10
N ALA A 134 8.03 5.91 8.13
CA ALA A 134 7.34 7.02 7.50
C ALA A 134 7.95 7.33 6.12
N TYR A 135 7.08 7.52 5.13
CA TYR A 135 7.47 7.92 3.78
C TYR A 135 6.71 9.17 3.35
N ASP A 136 7.47 10.21 2.99
CA ASP A 136 6.92 11.43 2.39
C ASP A 136 6.43 11.18 0.95
N VAL A 137 7.04 10.19 0.29
CA VAL A 137 6.75 9.79 -1.10
C VAL A 137 5.45 8.98 -1.16
N ALA A 138 4.77 9.06 -2.32
CA ALA A 138 3.59 8.24 -2.60
C ALA A 138 3.99 6.78 -2.87
N VAL A 139 3.65 5.88 -1.95
CA VAL A 139 3.95 4.45 -2.05
C VAL A 139 2.65 3.68 -2.30
N TYR A 140 2.61 2.96 -3.41
CA TYR A 140 1.50 2.14 -3.86
C TYR A 140 1.92 0.69 -3.95
N VAL A 141 0.97 -0.19 -3.72
CA VAL A 141 1.11 -1.64 -3.83
C VAL A 141 0.09 -2.16 -4.83
N ALA A 142 0.52 -2.98 -5.79
CA ALA A 142 -0.37 -3.58 -6.79
C ALA A 142 -0.17 -5.09 -6.86
N PRO A 143 -1.26 -5.89 -6.91
CA PRO A 143 -1.19 -7.30 -7.23
C PRO A 143 -0.54 -7.53 -8.60
N SER A 144 0.28 -8.57 -8.70
CA SER A 144 1.01 -8.93 -9.92
C SER A 144 0.05 -9.35 -11.03
N THR A 145 -0.15 -8.51 -12.05
CA THR A 145 -0.83 -8.86 -13.29
C THR A 145 0.18 -9.18 -14.41
N PRO A 146 -0.17 -10.01 -15.41
CA PRO A 146 0.71 -10.31 -16.54
C PRO A 146 1.22 -9.04 -17.24
N GLN A 147 0.33 -8.07 -17.45
CA GLN A 147 0.63 -6.79 -18.08
C GLN A 147 1.66 -6.00 -17.29
N LEU A 148 1.49 -5.87 -15.96
CA LEU A 148 2.40 -5.11 -15.11
C LEU A 148 3.80 -5.76 -15.04
N ARG A 149 3.86 -7.10 -15.12
CA ARG A 149 5.13 -7.83 -15.21
C ARG A 149 5.84 -7.58 -16.53
N GLU A 150 5.11 -7.61 -17.65
CA GLU A 150 5.66 -7.31 -18.98
C GLU A 150 6.20 -5.88 -19.06
N THR A 151 5.48 -4.91 -18.49
CA THR A 151 5.95 -3.53 -18.36
C THR A 151 7.24 -3.45 -17.53
N LEU A 152 7.31 -4.14 -16.38
CA LEU A 152 8.52 -4.16 -15.56
C LEU A 152 9.71 -4.77 -16.31
N VAL A 153 9.52 -5.88 -17.03
CA VAL A 153 10.58 -6.50 -17.85
C VAL A 153 11.04 -5.54 -18.95
N SER A 154 10.10 -4.88 -19.63
CA SER A 154 10.39 -3.90 -20.68
C SER A 154 11.15 -2.68 -20.15
N LEU A 155 10.80 -2.21 -18.95
CA LEU A 155 11.52 -1.15 -18.25
C LEU A 155 12.95 -1.56 -17.91
N GLN A 156 13.14 -2.77 -17.39
CA GLN A 156 14.46 -3.28 -17.04
C GLN A 156 15.36 -3.47 -18.26
N THR A 157 14.81 -3.94 -19.40
CA THR A 157 15.59 -4.08 -20.64
C THR A 157 15.96 -2.73 -21.25
N ALA A 158 15.03 -1.77 -21.29
CA ALA A 158 15.30 -0.42 -21.77
C ALA A 158 16.42 0.26 -20.96
N GLN A 159 16.42 0.10 -19.64
CA GLN A 159 17.44 0.68 -18.77
C GLN A 159 18.84 0.08 -18.95
N ARG A 160 18.96 -1.23 -19.20
CA ARG A 160 20.26 -1.85 -19.47
C ARG A 160 20.94 -1.24 -20.70
N HIS A 161 20.16 -0.79 -21.68
CA HIS A 161 20.69 -0.16 -22.90
C HIS A 161 21.15 1.29 -22.68
N GLU A 162 20.50 2.07 -21.79
CA GLU A 162 20.96 3.43 -21.40
C GLU A 162 22.37 3.46 -20.79
N GLN A 163 22.85 2.33 -20.26
CA GLN A 163 24.16 2.25 -19.62
C GLN A 163 25.33 2.24 -20.61
N SER A 164 25.09 2.08 -21.92
CA SER A 164 26.12 1.72 -22.90
C SER A 164 26.85 2.89 -23.59
N SER A 165 26.26 4.08 -23.78
CA SER A 165 26.97 5.30 -24.21
C SER A 165 26.10 6.58 -24.15
N ALA A 166 26.72 7.77 -24.10
CA ALA A 166 25.98 9.06 -24.12
C ALA A 166 25.23 9.32 -25.44
N PHE A 167 25.74 8.82 -26.56
CA PHE A 167 25.07 8.88 -27.86
C PHE A 167 23.89 7.89 -27.94
N SER A 168 24.06 6.69 -27.35
CA SER A 168 22.98 5.73 -27.18
C SER A 168 21.88 6.28 -26.27
N ALA A 169 22.22 7.00 -25.20
CA ALA A 169 21.24 7.66 -24.33
C ALA A 169 20.42 8.73 -25.07
N LEU A 170 21.03 9.51 -25.96
CA LEU A 170 20.31 10.49 -26.80
C LEU A 170 19.43 9.82 -27.86
N LEU A 171 19.92 8.74 -28.51
CA LEU A 171 19.12 7.94 -29.44
C LEU A 171 17.95 7.25 -28.75
N HIS A 172 18.15 6.75 -27.53
CA HIS A 172 17.08 6.20 -26.71
C HIS A 172 16.13 7.28 -26.22
N ALA A 173 16.57 8.49 -25.86
CA ALA A 173 15.63 9.56 -25.50
C ALA A 173 14.63 9.91 -26.61
N VAL A 174 15.01 9.66 -27.88
CA VAL A 174 14.15 9.89 -29.06
C VAL A 174 13.33 8.65 -29.44
N THR A 175 13.79 7.44 -29.09
CA THR A 175 13.17 6.17 -29.53
C THR A 175 12.62 5.29 -28.41
N ALA A 176 12.85 5.64 -27.14
CA ALA A 176 12.45 4.83 -26.00
C ALA A 176 10.96 4.96 -25.73
N ASN A 177 10.35 3.80 -25.49
CA ASN A 177 9.02 3.72 -24.90
C ASN A 177 9.10 4.24 -23.46
N SER A 178 8.79 5.51 -23.25
CA SER A 178 8.66 6.09 -21.91
C SER A 178 7.33 5.64 -21.31
N PHE A 179 7.38 4.85 -20.24
CA PHE A 179 6.18 4.52 -19.48
C PHE A 179 5.91 5.63 -18.48
N GLN A 180 4.71 6.21 -18.50
CA GLN A 180 4.28 7.19 -17.52
C GLN A 180 3.21 6.57 -16.64
N ILE A 181 3.36 6.67 -15.32
CA ILE A 181 2.36 6.26 -14.36
C ILE A 181 1.63 7.50 -13.86
N THR A 182 0.32 7.47 -14.00
CA THR A 182 -0.56 8.52 -13.48
C THR A 182 -1.60 7.90 -12.55
N SER A 183 -1.99 8.65 -11.52
CA SER A 183 -3.05 8.26 -10.60
C SER A 183 -4.30 9.09 -10.86
N ASP A 184 -5.45 8.45 -11.06
CA ASP A 184 -6.75 9.12 -11.22
C ASP A 184 -7.29 9.74 -9.92
N PHE A 185 -6.61 9.51 -8.80
CA PHE A 185 -7.05 9.98 -7.50
C PHE A 185 -6.89 11.50 -7.40
N GLN A 186 -7.98 12.23 -7.63
CA GLN A 186 -8.08 13.64 -7.28
C GLN A 186 -8.25 13.73 -5.76
N GLY A 187 -7.18 14.15 -5.08
CA GLY A 187 -7.09 14.21 -3.62
C GLY A 187 -8.31 14.85 -2.97
N SER A 188 -9.27 14.03 -2.57
CA SER A 188 -10.26 14.43 -1.57
C SER A 188 -9.73 13.97 -0.23
N SER A 189 -9.14 14.92 0.50
CA SER A 189 -8.78 14.79 1.91
C SER A 189 -10.04 14.80 2.79
N VAL A 190 -11.11 14.11 2.36
CA VAL A 190 -12.20 13.81 3.28
C VAL A 190 -11.60 12.84 4.25
N LYS A 191 -11.29 13.34 5.45
CA LYS A 191 -11.05 12.51 6.62
C LYS A 191 -12.31 11.66 6.74
N LEU A 192 -12.28 10.47 6.16
CA LEU A 192 -13.37 9.52 6.28
C LEU A 192 -13.32 9.09 7.74
N GLU A 193 -14.04 9.81 8.61
CA GLU A 193 -14.34 9.34 9.95
C GLU A 193 -15.27 8.15 9.75
N GLN A 194 -14.66 6.99 9.51
CA GLN A 194 -15.39 5.74 9.45
C GLN A 194 -15.82 5.43 10.88
N PRO A 195 -17.13 5.47 11.18
CA PRO A 195 -17.59 5.10 12.51
C PRO A 195 -17.19 3.64 12.78
N LEU A 196 -16.49 3.44 13.88
CA LEU A 196 -16.16 2.12 14.40
C LEU A 196 -17.40 1.58 15.10
N PHE A 197 -17.88 0.41 14.66
CA PHE A 197 -19.04 -0.23 15.28
C PHE A 197 -18.61 -1.43 16.12
N ASN A 198 -19.27 -1.65 17.24
CA ASN A 198 -19.09 -2.86 18.03
C ASN A 198 -20.36 -3.71 17.93
N VAL A 199 -20.21 -5.03 17.90
CA VAL A 199 -21.36 -5.96 17.96
C VAL A 199 -21.40 -6.56 19.36
N VAL A 200 -22.54 -6.40 20.04
CA VAL A 200 -22.72 -6.82 21.42
C VAL A 200 -23.86 -7.82 21.52
N GLY A 201 -23.58 -9.00 22.08
CA GLY A 201 -24.57 -10.00 22.47
C GLY A 201 -24.63 -10.13 24.00
N LYS A 202 -25.82 -10.30 24.58
CA LYS A 202 -25.98 -10.46 26.03
C LYS A 202 -26.84 -11.68 26.36
N LEU A 203 -26.35 -12.53 27.27
CA LEU A 203 -27.13 -13.58 27.92
C LEU A 203 -27.31 -13.21 29.39
N SER A 204 -28.57 -13.04 29.81
CA SER A 204 -28.87 -12.60 31.18
C SER A 204 -28.86 -13.78 32.14
N ALA A 205 -28.33 -13.58 33.35
CA ALA A 205 -28.33 -14.55 34.43
C ALA A 205 -29.73 -15.02 34.82
N PHE A 206 -29.81 -16.16 35.52
CA PHE A 206 -31.06 -16.65 36.09
C PHE A 206 -31.67 -15.64 37.09
N GLU A 207 -30.82 -15.09 37.95
CA GLU A 207 -31.21 -14.10 38.93
C GLU A 207 -31.30 -12.70 38.30
N ARG A 208 -32.33 -11.93 38.66
CA ARG A 208 -32.58 -10.58 38.14
C ARG A 208 -32.19 -9.48 39.14
N SER A 209 -31.35 -9.80 40.12
CA SER A 209 -30.82 -8.80 41.04
C SER A 209 -29.83 -7.87 40.34
N SER A 210 -29.73 -6.62 40.81
CA SER A 210 -28.81 -5.62 40.27
C SER A 210 -27.33 -5.96 40.54
N ASP A 211 -27.06 -6.89 41.46
CA ASP A 211 -25.71 -7.22 41.95
C ASP A 211 -25.10 -8.44 41.24
N VAL A 212 -25.69 -8.87 40.12
CA VAL A 212 -25.21 -10.04 39.40
C VAL A 212 -23.97 -9.71 38.56
N SER A 213 -22.86 -10.40 38.86
CA SER A 213 -21.60 -10.24 38.13
C SER A 213 -21.76 -10.54 36.64
N THR A 214 -21.12 -9.72 35.81
CA THR A 214 -21.11 -9.84 34.35
C THR A 214 -19.72 -10.26 33.87
N ILE A 215 -19.65 -11.33 33.08
CA ILE A 215 -18.45 -11.80 32.42
C ILE A 215 -18.50 -11.36 30.96
N ALA A 216 -17.51 -10.60 30.52
CA ALA A 216 -17.36 -10.20 29.12
C ALA A 216 -16.38 -11.12 28.40
N ILE A 217 -16.80 -11.68 27.26
CA ILE A 217 -15.98 -12.45 26.33
C ILE A 217 -15.81 -11.57 25.09
N VAL A 218 -14.56 -11.20 24.80
CA VAL A 218 -14.25 -10.20 23.78
C VAL A 218 -13.40 -10.83 22.68
N ALA A 219 -13.73 -10.53 21.42
CA ALA A 219 -12.85 -10.75 20.28
C ALA A 219 -12.83 -9.51 19.39
N HIS A 220 -11.74 -9.34 18.65
CA HIS A 220 -11.63 -8.29 17.65
C HIS A 220 -12.02 -8.85 16.29
N TYR A 221 -12.70 -8.06 15.47
CA TYR A 221 -13.11 -8.50 14.12
C TYR A 221 -12.48 -7.68 12.99
N ASP A 222 -11.52 -6.82 13.33
CA ASP A 222 -10.73 -6.04 12.39
C ASP A 222 -9.45 -6.78 11.97
N SER A 223 -8.82 -6.32 10.90
CA SER A 223 -7.50 -6.77 10.48
C SER A 223 -6.66 -5.56 10.08
N PHE A 224 -5.35 -5.76 9.99
CA PHE A 224 -4.41 -4.68 9.70
C PHE A 224 -3.31 -5.20 8.78
N GLY A 225 -3.02 -4.46 7.73
CA GLY A 225 -1.97 -4.74 6.76
C GLY A 225 -1.56 -3.47 6.04
N ALA A 226 -0.44 -3.51 5.32
CA ALA A 226 0.13 -2.35 4.63
C ALA A 226 -0.87 -1.63 3.71
N ALA A 227 -1.69 -2.39 2.99
CA ALA A 227 -2.82 -1.90 2.25
C ALA A 227 -4.12 -2.46 2.88
N PRO A 228 -4.96 -1.65 3.54
CA PRO A 228 -6.16 -2.13 4.24
C PRO A 228 -7.14 -2.90 3.35
N ALA A 229 -7.24 -2.55 2.07
CA ALA A 229 -8.09 -3.26 1.12
C ALA A 229 -7.60 -4.69 0.79
N LEU A 230 -6.32 -4.97 1.07
CA LEU A 230 -5.67 -6.26 0.83
C LEU A 230 -5.38 -7.01 2.13
N SER A 231 -5.77 -6.49 3.30
CA SER A 231 -5.52 -7.15 4.58
C SER A 231 -6.46 -8.33 4.76
N PHE A 232 -5.91 -9.53 4.92
CA PHE A 232 -6.66 -10.74 5.21
C PHE A 232 -6.69 -11.00 6.72
N GLY A 233 -7.88 -11.01 7.31
CA GLY A 233 -8.08 -11.11 8.76
C GLY A 233 -8.23 -12.52 9.32
N ALA A 234 -8.32 -13.55 8.47
CA ALA A 234 -8.70 -14.91 8.89
C ALA A 234 -7.77 -15.48 9.98
N ASP A 235 -6.45 -15.40 9.76
CA ASP A 235 -5.40 -15.87 10.67
C ASP A 235 -4.94 -14.78 11.67
N SER A 236 -5.49 -13.56 11.58
CA SER A 236 -5.19 -12.49 12.53
C SER A 236 -6.19 -12.46 13.69
N ASN A 237 -7.47 -12.27 13.36
CA ASN A 237 -8.54 -12.05 14.33
C ASN A 237 -9.79 -12.89 13.99
N GLY A 238 -9.91 -13.39 12.75
CA GLY A 238 -11.05 -14.16 12.26
C GLY A 238 -11.29 -15.47 13.02
N SER A 239 -10.22 -16.17 13.42
CA SER A 239 -10.30 -17.35 14.28
C SER A 239 -10.94 -17.04 15.65
N GLY A 240 -10.61 -15.88 16.23
CA GLY A 240 -11.22 -15.38 17.47
C GLY A 240 -12.71 -15.05 17.31
N VAL A 241 -13.08 -14.43 16.18
CA VAL A 241 -14.49 -14.18 15.83
C VAL A 241 -15.27 -15.49 15.73
N ALA A 242 -14.74 -16.48 15.00
CA ALA A 242 -15.37 -17.78 14.84
C ALA A 242 -15.55 -18.49 16.18
N ALA A 243 -14.51 -18.51 17.02
CA ALA A 243 -14.56 -19.10 18.36
C ALA A 243 -15.60 -18.42 19.25
N LEU A 244 -15.67 -17.08 19.23
CA LEU A 244 -16.64 -16.32 20.02
C LEU A 244 -18.08 -16.60 19.59
N LEU A 245 -18.35 -16.62 18.27
CA LEU A 245 -19.67 -16.93 17.74
C LEU A 245 -20.11 -18.36 18.08
N GLU A 246 -19.20 -19.33 18.01
CA GLU A 246 -19.49 -20.71 18.41
C GLU A 246 -19.74 -20.85 19.91
N LEU A 247 -18.94 -20.17 20.75
CA LEU A 247 -19.16 -20.12 22.19
C LEU A 247 -20.52 -19.49 22.52
N MET A 248 -20.89 -18.40 21.86
CA MET A 248 -22.20 -17.76 22.01
C MET A 248 -23.32 -18.73 21.66
N ARG A 249 -23.22 -19.45 20.54
CA ARG A 249 -24.21 -20.43 20.09
C ARG A 249 -24.40 -21.58 21.10
N ILE A 250 -23.30 -22.10 21.64
CA ILE A 250 -23.32 -23.18 22.64
C ILE A 250 -23.91 -22.68 23.96
N LEU A 251 -23.41 -21.54 24.48
CA LEU A 251 -23.83 -20.97 25.76
C LEU A 251 -25.29 -20.51 25.73
N HIS A 252 -25.77 -20.02 24.59
CA HIS A 252 -27.18 -19.67 24.41
C HIS A 252 -28.12 -20.84 24.76
N ARG A 253 -27.79 -22.08 24.34
CA ARG A 253 -28.60 -23.27 24.64
C ARG A 253 -28.73 -23.53 26.15
N PHE A 254 -27.66 -23.31 26.90
CA PHE A 254 -27.68 -23.45 28.36
C PHE A 254 -28.51 -22.35 29.04
N TYR A 255 -28.52 -21.14 28.49
CA TYR A 255 -29.28 -20.01 29.02
C TYR A 255 -30.77 -20.03 28.67
N GLN A 256 -31.18 -20.81 27.66
CA GLN A 256 -32.60 -21.02 27.33
C GLN A 256 -33.36 -21.82 28.39
N THR A 257 -32.68 -22.75 29.08
CA THR A 257 -33.33 -23.65 30.05
C THR A 257 -33.09 -23.16 31.49
N ALA A 258 -34.17 -22.94 32.25
CA ALA A 258 -34.09 -22.43 33.62
C ALA A 258 -33.18 -23.26 34.56
N LYS A 259 -33.13 -24.58 34.38
CA LYS A 259 -32.30 -25.49 35.20
C LYS A 259 -30.80 -25.39 34.92
N THR A 260 -30.41 -24.99 33.71
CA THR A 260 -29.01 -24.92 33.28
C THR A 260 -28.51 -23.48 33.13
N ARG A 261 -29.39 -22.50 33.34
CA ARG A 261 -29.06 -21.09 33.24
C ARG A 261 -28.11 -20.69 34.35
N ALA A 262 -27.00 -20.05 33.99
CA ALA A 262 -25.98 -19.68 34.95
C ALA A 262 -26.41 -18.50 35.84
N LYS A 263 -25.68 -18.32 36.95
CA LYS A 263 -25.87 -17.24 37.92
C LYS A 263 -25.23 -15.91 37.51
N TYR A 264 -24.50 -15.87 36.40
CA TYR A 264 -23.75 -14.70 35.93
C TYR A 264 -24.35 -14.20 34.62
N ASN A 265 -24.20 -12.91 34.32
CA ASN A 265 -24.48 -12.39 32.99
C ASN A 265 -23.28 -12.69 32.08
N LEU A 266 -23.54 -13.04 30.82
CA LEU A 266 -22.50 -13.10 29.79
C LEU A 266 -22.72 -11.99 28.78
N VAL A 267 -21.65 -11.29 28.45
CA VAL A 267 -21.59 -10.35 27.34
C VAL A 267 -20.59 -10.86 26.33
N PHE A 268 -20.98 -10.91 25.07
CA PHE A 268 -20.13 -11.24 23.94
C PHE A 268 -19.90 -9.96 23.15
N LEU A 269 -18.65 -9.55 23.02
CA LEU A 269 -18.27 -8.32 22.33
C LEU A 269 -17.38 -8.66 21.14
N LEU A 270 -17.84 -8.36 19.94
CA LEU A 270 -17.00 -8.23 18.76
C LEU A 270 -16.63 -6.76 18.62
N SER A 271 -15.39 -6.42 18.93
CA SER A 271 -14.89 -5.06 18.92
C SER A 271 -14.19 -4.72 17.60
N SER A 272 -14.45 -3.53 17.07
CA SER A 272 -13.68 -2.97 15.95
C SER A 272 -12.47 -2.17 16.45
N GLY A 273 -11.52 -1.90 15.55
CA GLY A 273 -10.36 -1.07 15.88
C GLY A 273 -9.46 -1.64 16.99
N GLY A 274 -9.40 -2.97 17.13
CA GLY A 274 -8.43 -3.65 17.98
C GLY A 274 -6.99 -3.31 17.59
N LYS A 275 -6.70 -3.28 16.28
CA LYS A 275 -5.38 -2.92 15.74
C LYS A 275 -5.13 -1.40 15.74
N LEU A 276 -6.18 -0.61 15.91
CA LEU A 276 -6.11 0.84 16.07
C LEU A 276 -5.91 1.26 17.53
N ASN A 277 -5.12 0.51 18.30
CA ASN A 277 -4.93 0.71 19.74
C ASN A 277 -6.25 0.56 20.55
N TYR A 278 -7.00 -0.51 20.27
CA TYR A 278 -8.20 -0.92 21.02
C TYR A 278 -9.33 0.13 21.09
N GLN A 279 -9.48 0.96 20.05
CA GLN A 279 -10.43 2.06 20.05
C GLN A 279 -11.88 1.61 20.26
N GLY A 280 -12.31 0.54 19.58
CA GLY A 280 -13.68 0.05 19.76
C GLY A 280 -13.94 -0.49 21.16
N SER A 281 -13.01 -1.23 21.75
CA SER A 281 -13.16 -1.73 23.13
C SER A 281 -13.20 -0.57 24.13
N ARG A 282 -12.36 0.46 23.92
CA ARG A 282 -12.33 1.65 24.76
C ARG A 282 -13.66 2.40 24.71
N GLN A 283 -14.15 2.67 23.50
CA GLN A 283 -15.45 3.30 23.28
C GLN A 283 -16.58 2.53 23.96
N TRP A 284 -16.60 1.19 23.82
CA TRP A 284 -17.62 0.37 24.46
C TRP A 284 -17.57 0.42 26.00
N ILE A 285 -16.36 0.44 26.59
CA ILE A 285 -16.21 0.57 28.06
C ILE A 285 -16.71 1.93 28.53
N GLU A 286 -16.38 3.01 27.82
CA GLU A 286 -16.85 4.37 28.10
C GLU A 286 -18.39 4.42 28.06
N GLU A 287 -19.02 3.93 26.99
CA GLU A 287 -20.48 3.84 26.85
C GLU A 287 -21.13 2.98 27.94
N PHE A 288 -20.49 1.86 28.32
CA PHE A 288 -21.00 0.96 29.36
C PHE A 288 -20.94 1.60 30.75
N LEU A 289 -19.87 2.35 31.06
CA LEU A 289 -19.74 3.07 32.33
C LEU A 289 -20.78 4.20 32.43
N GLU A 290 -20.98 4.97 31.36
CA GLU A 290 -22.00 6.02 31.31
C GLU A 290 -23.41 5.45 31.49
N ALA A 291 -23.72 4.34 30.82
CA ALA A 291 -25.01 3.66 30.97
C ALA A 291 -25.26 3.16 32.40
N THR A 292 -24.20 2.82 33.14
CA THR A 292 -24.30 2.34 34.54
C THR A 292 -24.41 3.51 35.53
N GLN A 293 -23.81 4.67 35.23
CA GLN A 293 -23.89 5.86 36.10
C GLN A 293 -25.23 6.61 35.99
N ASN A 294 -25.97 6.43 34.90
CA ASN A 294 -27.26 7.07 34.65
C ASN A 294 -28.47 6.25 35.14
N ILE A 295 -28.25 5.22 35.98
CA ILE A 295 -29.27 4.39 36.64
C ILE A 295 -29.15 4.59 38.15
#